data_AF-A0A256Z0F2-F1
#
_entry.id   AF-A0A256Z0F2-F1
#
_cell.length_a   1.000
_cell.length_b   1.000
_cell.length_c   1.000
_cell.angle_alpha   90.00
_cell.angle_beta   90.00
_cell.angle_gamma   90.00
#
_symmetry.space_group_name_H-M   'P 1'
#
loop_
_entity.id
_entity.type
_entity.pdbx_description
1 polymer ?
#
loop_
_entity_poly.entity_id
_entity_poly.type
_entity_poly.pdbx_seq_one_letter_code
_entity_poly.pdbx_strand_id
1 'polypeptide(L)'
;MRVGSTHNLKCIKNFVKNSKVLFLMLRRPPRVDHPDHMIKTALTGHTKLAADHILHPELRGRLVDVIGSLIRRVIMKFVSERINDVCNEKFKKAIVERYRLYDLLLELIWNLIGIESRRVGFSNEEVNRSLKSLVNAVKALEKIEREEYGSPLILKAVINDQLNSMKIVNKGNSMLAYMANEVMKNLREDNLAESYIEALGRLIVSNVYYQAALKGLCKFGNDYALGLRWLRHLGYVQVSTNPALAARAYDDDPELWERFREYAKEVLLKEHPEWFKDPDRYADEIAMEATRFGLMENFLVFRPPFHWSKYHDGLVSYQLNPLIANNVEKSLKAAIEFAVRLENDLKIYDEWLLWGYRTVNEKGRPNLVIKVAAAYPAALEIAKKLNTLGIGQNITVSYTVSQEVLIGLAALDGMAEALKRGIIPTQTYDTNMGGRLEDHLREIIAADLVMKAIERYDSNEKSKLIDELAQKLGVDKDLWVKFKVKPLRERVDFLVIRSSKSL
;
A
#
# COMPACT_ATOMS: atom_id res chain seq x y z
N MET A 1 -38.97 12.98 0.42
CA MET A 1 -37.76 12.12 0.40
C MET A 1 -37.65 11.43 -0.96
N ARG A 2 -36.54 11.63 -1.68
CA ARG A 2 -36.32 11.26 -3.09
C ARG A 2 -35.95 9.78 -3.24
N VAL A 3 -36.91 8.93 -3.57
CA VAL A 3 -36.67 7.50 -3.90
C VAL A 3 -35.81 7.34 -5.19
N GLY A 4 -35.84 8.32 -6.11
CA GLY A 4 -35.11 8.25 -7.39
C GLY A 4 -33.58 8.38 -7.32
N SER A 5 -33.03 9.17 -6.39
CA SER A 5 -31.58 9.42 -6.35
C SER A 5 -30.77 8.19 -5.93
N THR A 6 -31.29 7.39 -5.00
CA THR A 6 -30.63 6.18 -4.50
C THR A 6 -30.69 5.04 -5.51
N HIS A 7 -31.79 4.92 -6.27
CA HIS A 7 -31.91 3.91 -7.33
C HIS A 7 -30.93 4.19 -8.47
N ASN A 8 -30.87 5.43 -8.95
CA ASN A 8 -29.98 5.81 -10.04
C ASN A 8 -28.50 5.63 -9.70
N LEU A 9 -28.09 5.96 -8.47
CA LEU A 9 -26.74 5.68 -8.00
C LEU A 9 -26.41 4.18 -7.99
N LYS A 10 -27.38 3.32 -7.64
CA LYS A 10 -27.21 1.85 -7.71
C LYS A 10 -27.05 1.38 -9.16
N CYS A 11 -27.82 1.91 -10.12
CA CYS A 11 -27.66 1.60 -11.54
C CYS A 11 -26.24 1.91 -12.03
N ILE A 12 -25.74 3.13 -11.75
CA ILE A 12 -24.39 3.57 -12.14
C ILE A 12 -23.33 2.64 -11.53
N LYS A 13 -23.41 2.37 -10.21
CA LYS A 13 -22.47 1.46 -9.54
C LYS A 13 -22.51 0.06 -10.14
N ASN A 14 -23.69 -0.45 -10.49
CA ASN A 14 -23.82 -1.75 -11.14
C ASN A 14 -23.18 -1.77 -12.54
N PHE A 15 -23.37 -0.73 -13.34
CA PHE A 15 -22.73 -0.61 -14.65
C PHE A 15 -21.21 -0.55 -14.54
N VAL A 16 -20.68 0.19 -13.58
CA VAL A 16 -19.24 0.32 -13.35
C VAL A 16 -18.65 -0.98 -12.81
N LYS A 17 -19.26 -1.60 -11.78
CA LYS A 17 -18.79 -2.87 -11.20
C LYS A 17 -18.77 -4.01 -12.21
N ASN A 18 -19.78 -4.08 -13.08
CA ASN A 18 -19.84 -5.09 -14.14
C ASN A 18 -19.07 -4.70 -15.41
N SER A 19 -18.42 -3.54 -15.43
CA SER A 19 -17.60 -3.14 -16.58
C SER A 19 -16.26 -3.87 -16.54
N LYS A 20 -15.93 -4.56 -17.63
CA LYS A 20 -14.64 -5.27 -17.73
C LYS A 20 -13.48 -4.27 -17.70
N VAL A 21 -12.51 -4.52 -16.82
CA VAL A 21 -11.17 -3.90 -16.88
C VAL A 21 -10.37 -4.71 -17.90
N LEU A 22 -9.77 -4.03 -18.88
CA LEU A 22 -8.95 -4.72 -19.87
C LEU A 22 -7.59 -5.07 -19.28
N PHE A 23 -7.11 -6.27 -19.54
CA PHE A 23 -5.76 -6.66 -19.16
C PHE A 23 -4.72 -5.78 -19.85
N LEU A 24 -3.71 -5.35 -19.10
CA LEU A 24 -2.56 -4.66 -19.66
C LEU A 24 -1.69 -5.66 -20.43
N MET A 25 -1.06 -5.20 -21.51
CA MET A 25 -0.20 -6.03 -22.36
C MET A 25 1.05 -5.25 -22.78
N LEU A 26 2.17 -5.93 -23.01
CA LEU A 26 3.44 -5.31 -23.45
C LEU A 26 3.30 -4.57 -24.79
N ARG A 27 2.51 -5.08 -25.73
CA ARG A 27 2.17 -4.34 -26.95
C ARG A 27 0.99 -3.41 -26.67
N ARG A 28 1.27 -2.27 -26.05
CA ARG A 28 0.26 -1.21 -25.87
C ARG A 28 -0.23 -0.75 -27.25
N PRO A 29 -1.54 -0.51 -27.44
CA PRO A 29 -2.04 0.05 -28.69
C PRO A 29 -1.44 1.44 -29.00
N PRO A 30 -1.47 1.90 -30.25
CA PRO A 30 -0.92 3.19 -30.65
C PRO A 30 -1.43 4.36 -29.79
N ARG A 31 -0.54 5.31 -29.51
CA ARG A 31 -0.79 6.52 -28.73
C ARG A 31 -0.19 7.71 -29.45
N VAL A 32 -0.89 8.84 -29.41
CA VAL A 32 -0.50 10.05 -30.14
C VAL A 32 0.38 10.96 -29.27
N ASP A 33 -0.05 11.24 -28.05
CA ASP A 33 0.62 12.12 -27.09
C ASP A 33 0.24 11.73 -25.64
N HIS A 34 0.85 12.37 -24.64
CA HIS A 34 0.59 12.08 -23.22
C HIS A 34 -0.92 12.16 -22.87
N PRO A 35 -1.68 13.20 -23.28
CA PRO A 35 -3.12 13.25 -23.07
C PRO A 35 -3.90 12.07 -23.69
N ASP A 36 -3.60 11.69 -24.95
CA ASP A 36 -4.21 10.52 -25.60
C ASP A 36 -3.92 9.24 -24.83
N HIS A 37 -2.67 9.08 -24.39
CA HIS A 37 -2.24 7.96 -23.58
C HIS A 37 -3.05 7.87 -22.28
N MET A 38 -3.11 8.93 -21.50
CA MET A 38 -3.83 8.95 -20.23
C MET A 38 -5.31 8.65 -20.41
N ILE A 39 -5.98 9.31 -21.37
CA ILE A 39 -7.42 9.10 -21.62
C ILE A 39 -7.68 7.65 -22.03
N LYS A 40 -6.94 7.11 -23.01
CA LYS A 40 -7.14 5.72 -23.46
C LYS A 40 -6.87 4.72 -22.35
N THR A 41 -5.83 4.94 -21.54
CA THR A 41 -5.49 4.07 -20.40
C THR A 41 -6.56 4.14 -19.30
N ALA A 42 -7.11 5.32 -19.00
CA ALA A 42 -8.22 5.44 -18.06
C ALA A 42 -9.48 4.73 -18.59
N LEU A 43 -9.80 4.88 -19.87
CA LEU A 43 -10.96 4.24 -20.51
C LEU A 43 -10.85 2.72 -20.60
N THR A 44 -9.66 2.11 -20.43
CA THR A 44 -9.52 0.66 -20.28
C THR A 44 -9.75 0.15 -18.85
N GLY A 45 -9.99 1.06 -17.88
CA GLY A 45 -10.23 0.75 -16.47
C GLY A 45 -9.04 1.05 -15.56
N HIS A 46 -7.96 1.63 -16.09
CA HIS A 46 -6.71 1.88 -15.34
C HIS A 46 -6.52 3.38 -15.04
N THR A 47 -7.49 3.98 -14.36
CA THR A 47 -7.56 5.42 -14.06
C THR A 47 -6.39 5.91 -13.20
N LYS A 48 -6.06 5.18 -12.12
CA LYS A 48 -4.92 5.47 -11.23
C LYS A 48 -3.58 5.45 -11.98
N LEU A 49 -3.36 4.45 -12.83
CA LEU A 49 -2.17 4.33 -13.69
C LEU A 49 -2.10 5.50 -14.69
N ALA A 50 -3.22 5.82 -15.34
CA ALA A 50 -3.31 6.95 -16.24
C ALA A 50 -3.00 8.29 -15.54
N ALA A 51 -3.46 8.47 -14.31
CA ALA A 51 -3.15 9.64 -13.51
C ALA A 51 -1.68 9.68 -13.09
N ASP A 52 -1.11 8.54 -12.66
CA ASP A 52 0.29 8.44 -12.24
C ASP A 52 1.29 8.71 -13.36
N HIS A 53 0.86 8.56 -14.61
CA HIS A 53 1.65 8.91 -15.77
C HIS A 53 2.23 10.33 -15.68
N ILE A 54 1.54 11.29 -15.07
CA ILE A 54 2.07 12.66 -14.96
C ILE A 54 3.25 12.77 -14.00
N LEU A 55 3.47 11.81 -13.11
CA LEU A 55 4.45 11.89 -12.04
C LEU A 55 5.86 11.50 -12.52
N HIS A 56 6.29 12.04 -13.66
CA HIS A 56 7.61 11.82 -14.23
C HIS A 56 8.36 13.15 -14.41
N PRO A 57 9.67 13.22 -14.07
CA PRO A 57 10.45 14.46 -14.17
C PRO A 57 10.47 15.13 -15.55
N GLU A 58 10.32 14.38 -16.64
CA GLU A 58 10.26 14.95 -18.01
C GLU A 58 9.04 15.83 -18.30
N LEU A 59 8.02 15.83 -17.43
CA LEU A 59 6.88 16.75 -17.56
C LEU A 59 7.10 18.11 -16.90
N ARG A 60 8.20 18.33 -16.20
CA ARG A 60 8.55 19.66 -15.66
C ARG A 60 8.60 20.67 -16.81
N GLY A 61 7.97 21.83 -16.63
CA GLY A 61 7.82 22.87 -17.66
C GLY A 61 6.73 22.60 -18.71
N ARG A 62 6.09 21.43 -18.70
CA ARG A 62 5.07 21.01 -19.70
C ARG A 62 3.75 20.57 -19.08
N LEU A 63 3.65 20.59 -17.75
CA LEU A 63 2.48 20.06 -17.04
C LEU A 63 1.19 20.77 -17.46
N VAL A 64 1.23 22.11 -17.54
CA VAL A 64 0.06 22.93 -17.90
C VAL A 64 -0.48 22.58 -19.29
N ASP A 65 0.40 22.39 -20.27
CA ASP A 65 0.01 22.08 -21.65
C ASP A 65 -0.60 20.68 -21.77
N VAL A 66 0.02 19.70 -21.10
CA VAL A 66 -0.49 18.32 -21.06
C VAL A 66 -1.88 18.28 -20.41
N ILE A 67 -2.05 18.93 -19.26
CA ILE A 67 -3.32 18.99 -18.54
C ILE A 67 -4.38 19.73 -19.35
N GLY A 68 -4.04 20.87 -19.97
CA GLY A 68 -4.98 21.62 -20.81
C GLY A 68 -5.47 20.81 -22.02
N SER A 69 -4.57 20.11 -22.71
CA SER A 69 -4.93 19.25 -23.84
C SER A 69 -5.78 18.04 -23.41
N LEU A 70 -5.49 17.45 -22.25
CA LEU A 70 -6.30 16.39 -21.64
C LEU A 70 -7.72 16.88 -21.34
N ILE A 71 -7.85 18.00 -20.63
CA ILE A 71 -9.14 18.60 -20.27
C ILE A 71 -9.99 18.86 -21.52
N ARG A 72 -9.41 19.46 -22.56
CA ARG A 72 -10.12 19.72 -23.82
C ARG A 72 -10.73 18.44 -24.39
N ARG A 73 -9.97 17.35 -24.45
CA ARG A 73 -10.42 16.06 -25.00
C ARG A 73 -11.47 15.38 -24.12
N VAL A 74 -11.35 15.48 -22.80
CA VAL A 74 -12.34 14.96 -21.86
C VAL A 74 -13.66 15.71 -21.99
N ILE A 75 -13.64 17.04 -22.01
CA ILE A 75 -14.84 17.87 -22.21
C ILE A 75 -15.53 17.52 -23.53
N MET A 76 -14.78 17.37 -24.62
CA MET A 76 -15.34 16.98 -25.92
C MET A 76 -16.10 15.65 -25.84
N LYS A 77 -15.61 14.66 -25.08
CA LYS A 77 -16.32 13.38 -24.88
C LYS A 77 -17.67 13.57 -24.21
N PHE A 78 -17.74 14.35 -23.13
CA PHE A 78 -18.99 14.61 -22.42
C PHE A 78 -20.00 15.35 -23.32
N VAL A 79 -19.54 16.36 -24.06
CA VAL A 79 -20.41 17.13 -24.95
C VAL A 79 -20.90 16.29 -26.13
N SER A 80 -20.07 15.38 -26.66
CA SER A 80 -20.42 14.55 -27.82
C SER A 80 -21.44 13.44 -27.53
N GLU A 81 -21.57 13.00 -26.27
CA GLU A 81 -22.41 11.87 -25.89
C GLU A 81 -23.29 12.24 -24.70
N ARG A 82 -24.43 12.88 -24.96
CA ARG A 82 -25.41 13.30 -23.94
C ARG A 82 -26.17 12.10 -23.39
N ILE A 83 -26.37 12.05 -22.07
CA ILE A 83 -27.09 10.98 -21.38
C ILE A 83 -28.42 11.54 -20.86
N ASN A 84 -29.54 10.94 -21.24
CA ASN A 84 -30.85 11.41 -20.75
C ASN A 84 -31.45 10.50 -19.67
N ASP A 85 -30.93 9.28 -19.52
CA ASP A 85 -31.38 8.31 -18.52
C ASP A 85 -30.19 7.44 -18.06
N VAL A 86 -29.83 7.55 -16.78
CA VAL A 86 -28.67 6.87 -16.19
C VAL A 86 -28.90 5.40 -15.86
N CYS A 87 -30.14 4.90 -15.89
CA CYS A 87 -30.44 3.48 -15.70
C CYS A 87 -30.67 2.73 -17.02
N ASN A 88 -30.64 3.42 -18.15
CA ASN A 88 -30.83 2.79 -19.46
C ASN A 88 -29.53 2.15 -19.97
N GLU A 89 -29.58 0.86 -20.29
CA GLU A 89 -28.46 0.08 -20.82
C GLU A 89 -27.83 0.68 -22.09
N LYS A 90 -28.60 1.42 -22.90
CA LYS A 90 -28.08 2.14 -24.07
C LYS A 90 -26.94 3.10 -23.70
N PHE A 91 -27.00 3.72 -22.52
CA PHE A 91 -26.00 4.68 -22.05
C PHE A 91 -24.93 4.05 -21.16
N LYS A 92 -24.98 2.74 -20.90
CA LYS A 92 -24.02 2.04 -20.03
C LYS A 92 -22.57 2.36 -20.37
N LYS A 93 -22.22 2.30 -21.67
CA LYS A 93 -20.87 2.63 -22.14
C LYS A 93 -20.49 4.07 -21.78
N ALA A 94 -21.32 5.05 -22.14
CA ALA A 94 -21.11 6.46 -21.84
C ALA A 94 -20.94 6.72 -20.33
N ILE A 95 -21.78 6.09 -19.51
CA ILE A 95 -21.74 6.20 -18.04
C ILE A 95 -20.40 5.69 -17.50
N VAL A 96 -19.97 4.50 -17.94
CA VAL A 96 -18.69 3.92 -17.53
C VAL A 96 -17.51 4.77 -18.00
N GLU A 97 -17.54 5.28 -19.23
CA GLU A 97 -16.51 6.17 -19.74
C GLU A 97 -16.44 7.46 -18.91
N ARG A 98 -17.57 8.12 -18.65
CA ARG A 98 -17.62 9.34 -17.82
C ARG A 98 -17.14 9.09 -16.40
N TYR A 99 -17.53 7.97 -15.77
CA TYR A 99 -17.04 7.56 -14.46
C TYR A 99 -15.50 7.47 -14.45
N ARG A 100 -14.92 6.73 -15.41
CA ARG A 100 -13.46 6.56 -15.52
C ARG A 100 -12.74 7.88 -15.76
N LEU A 101 -13.35 8.80 -16.51
CA LEU A 101 -12.77 10.12 -16.78
C LEU A 101 -12.85 11.06 -15.56
N TYR A 102 -13.92 11.02 -14.78
CA TYR A 102 -13.95 11.73 -13.49
C TYR A 102 -12.89 11.22 -12.53
N ASP A 103 -12.79 9.90 -12.40
CA ASP A 103 -11.81 9.29 -11.52
C ASP A 103 -10.38 9.65 -11.94
N LEU A 104 -10.08 9.64 -13.25
CA LEU A 104 -8.81 10.16 -13.79
C LEU A 104 -8.57 11.63 -13.39
N LEU A 105 -9.55 12.52 -13.56
CA LEU A 105 -9.38 13.94 -13.23
C LEU A 105 -9.16 14.17 -11.73
N LEU A 106 -9.89 13.44 -10.88
CA LEU A 106 -9.73 13.52 -9.42
C LEU A 106 -8.38 12.95 -8.97
N GLU A 107 -7.96 11.80 -9.50
CA GLU A 107 -6.63 11.22 -9.23
C GLU A 107 -5.49 12.16 -9.68
N LEU A 108 -5.65 12.89 -10.78
CA LEU A 108 -4.71 13.93 -11.19
C LEU A 108 -4.66 15.08 -10.19
N ILE A 109 -5.81 15.52 -9.68
CA ILE A 109 -5.89 16.55 -8.63
C ILE A 109 -5.16 16.07 -7.37
N TRP A 110 -5.36 14.82 -6.94
CA TRP A 110 -4.69 14.26 -5.75
C TRP A 110 -3.19 14.11 -5.95
N ASN A 111 -2.73 13.67 -7.12
CA ASN A 111 -1.31 13.65 -7.47
C ASN A 111 -0.65 15.04 -7.42
N LEU A 112 -1.40 16.10 -7.72
CA LEU A 112 -0.90 17.48 -7.70
C LEU A 112 -0.96 18.13 -6.31
N ILE A 113 -2.00 17.85 -5.51
CA ILE A 113 -2.13 18.30 -4.13
C ILE A 113 -1.14 17.57 -3.21
N GLY A 114 -1.01 16.26 -3.42
CA GLY A 114 -0.13 15.39 -2.68
C GLY A 114 1.35 15.78 -2.81
N ILE A 115 2.17 15.22 -1.94
CA ILE A 115 3.60 15.57 -1.88
C ILE A 115 4.34 15.14 -3.16
N GLU A 116 3.76 14.25 -3.96
CA GLU A 116 4.33 13.74 -5.20
C GLU A 116 4.69 14.85 -6.17
N SER A 117 3.85 15.88 -6.32
CA SER A 117 4.15 17.01 -7.21
C SER A 117 5.45 17.74 -6.81
N ARG A 118 5.73 17.83 -5.50
CA ARG A 118 6.96 18.39 -4.94
C ARG A 118 8.15 17.46 -5.16
N ARG A 119 7.97 16.15 -4.95
CA ARG A 119 9.02 15.14 -5.13
C ARG A 119 9.43 15.01 -6.60
N VAL A 120 8.46 15.03 -7.51
CA VAL A 120 8.71 15.07 -8.95
C VAL A 120 9.38 16.38 -9.34
N GLY A 121 9.20 17.48 -8.60
CA GLY A 121 9.88 18.75 -8.82
C GLY A 121 9.13 19.71 -9.75
N PHE A 122 7.80 19.66 -9.76
CA PHE A 122 6.99 20.67 -10.44
C PHE A 122 7.04 22.01 -9.71
N SER A 123 7.04 23.10 -10.48
CA SER A 123 6.99 24.44 -9.90
C SER A 123 5.64 24.73 -9.24
N ASN A 124 5.62 25.61 -8.23
CA ASN A 124 4.38 26.08 -7.61
C ASN A 124 3.39 26.65 -8.65
N GLU A 125 3.92 27.40 -9.62
CA GLU A 125 3.10 28.03 -10.64
C GLU A 125 2.41 26.99 -11.53
N GLU A 126 3.15 26.01 -12.04
CA GLU A 126 2.60 24.95 -12.89
C GLU A 126 1.56 24.10 -12.16
N VAL A 127 1.84 23.74 -10.90
CA VAL A 127 0.90 22.99 -10.07
C VAL A 127 -0.38 23.78 -9.85
N ASN A 128 -0.27 25.05 -9.45
CA ASN A 128 -1.43 25.91 -9.17
C ASN A 128 -2.29 26.15 -10.42
N ARG A 129 -1.66 26.42 -11.58
CA ARG A 129 -2.38 26.62 -12.85
C ARG A 129 -3.07 25.34 -13.32
N SER A 130 -2.41 24.19 -13.17
CA SER A 130 -2.97 22.88 -13.53
C SER A 130 -4.13 22.50 -12.62
N LEU A 131 -3.98 22.66 -11.29
CA LEU A 131 -5.04 22.43 -10.33
C LEU A 131 -6.27 23.31 -10.61
N LYS A 132 -6.07 24.62 -10.83
CA LYS A 132 -7.17 25.53 -11.19
C LYS A 132 -7.90 25.06 -12.45
N SER A 133 -7.17 24.62 -13.47
CA SER A 133 -7.75 24.11 -14.72
C SER A 133 -8.54 22.82 -14.50
N LEU A 134 -8.00 21.87 -13.73
CA LEU A 134 -8.67 20.61 -13.40
C LEU A 134 -9.95 20.84 -12.57
N VAL A 135 -9.89 21.67 -11.53
CA VAL A 135 -11.06 22.02 -10.70
C VAL A 135 -12.16 22.64 -11.56
N ASN A 136 -11.81 23.61 -12.41
CA ASN A 136 -12.77 24.23 -13.32
C ASN A 136 -13.36 23.22 -14.32
N ALA A 137 -12.55 22.28 -14.82
CA ALA A 137 -13.03 21.23 -15.70
C ALA A 137 -14.04 20.32 -15.00
N VAL A 138 -13.73 19.80 -13.81
CA VAL A 138 -14.65 18.93 -13.06
C VAL A 138 -15.96 19.66 -12.74
N LYS A 139 -15.92 20.96 -12.36
CA LYS A 139 -17.12 21.79 -12.16
C LYS A 139 -17.96 21.94 -13.44
N ALA A 140 -17.31 22.11 -14.59
CA ALA A 140 -18.00 22.19 -15.87
C ALA A 140 -18.68 20.86 -16.25
N LEU A 141 -18.02 19.72 -15.97
CA LEU A 141 -18.60 18.39 -16.18
C LEU A 141 -19.77 18.12 -15.22
N GLU A 142 -19.64 18.53 -13.95
CA GLU A 142 -20.73 18.49 -12.97
C GLU A 142 -21.97 19.26 -13.46
N LYS A 143 -21.75 20.45 -14.06
CA LYS A 143 -22.84 21.24 -14.66
C LYS A 143 -23.53 20.48 -15.80
N ILE A 144 -22.77 19.80 -16.66
CA ILE A 144 -23.33 18.97 -17.74
C ILE A 144 -24.27 17.90 -17.18
N GLU A 145 -23.88 17.19 -16.12
CA GLU A 145 -24.77 16.18 -15.50
C GLU A 145 -26.05 16.78 -14.93
N ARG A 146 -25.94 17.95 -14.28
CA ARG A 146 -27.10 18.66 -13.74
C ARG A 146 -28.07 19.09 -14.84
N GLU A 147 -27.55 19.54 -15.98
CA GLU A 147 -28.36 19.88 -17.16
C GLU A 147 -29.00 18.65 -17.81
N GLU A 148 -28.32 17.50 -17.80
CA GLU A 148 -28.76 16.27 -18.46
C GLU A 148 -29.79 15.47 -17.65
N TYR A 149 -29.58 15.32 -16.33
CA TYR A 149 -30.42 14.48 -15.47
C TYR A 149 -30.57 15.05 -14.04
N GLY A 150 -30.41 16.36 -13.88
CA GLY A 150 -30.83 17.12 -12.70
C GLY A 150 -29.90 17.03 -11.48
N SER A 151 -28.90 16.15 -11.48
CA SER A 151 -27.97 15.98 -10.35
C SER A 151 -26.67 15.30 -10.78
N PRO A 152 -25.54 15.51 -10.08
CA PRO A 152 -24.23 14.98 -10.49
C PRO A 152 -24.01 13.53 -10.03
N LEU A 153 -24.83 12.62 -10.54
CA LEU A 153 -24.90 11.23 -10.10
C LEU A 153 -23.63 10.43 -10.39
N ILE A 154 -22.98 10.63 -11.54
CA ILE A 154 -21.77 9.88 -11.91
C ILE A 154 -20.59 10.39 -11.08
N LEU A 155 -20.39 11.71 -11.00
CA LEU A 155 -19.40 12.31 -10.11
C LEU A 155 -19.59 11.84 -8.65
N LYS A 156 -20.83 11.84 -8.16
CA LYS A 156 -21.15 11.37 -6.80
C LYS A 156 -20.81 9.90 -6.59
N ALA A 157 -20.98 9.05 -7.61
CA ALA A 157 -20.57 7.65 -7.54
C ALA A 157 -19.05 7.52 -7.37
N VAL A 158 -18.26 8.26 -8.16
CA VAL A 158 -16.79 8.27 -8.08
C VAL A 158 -16.31 8.75 -6.69
N ILE A 159 -16.84 9.87 -6.21
CA ILE A 159 -16.50 10.43 -4.89
C ILE A 159 -16.80 9.42 -3.77
N ASN A 160 -17.96 8.77 -3.83
CA ASN A 160 -18.34 7.76 -2.84
C ASN A 160 -17.39 6.56 -2.86
N ASP A 161 -16.94 6.12 -4.03
CA ASP A 161 -16.05 4.97 -4.14
C ASP A 161 -14.62 5.32 -3.65
N GLN A 162 -14.12 6.52 -4.00
CA GLN A 162 -12.86 7.03 -3.45
C GLN A 162 -12.90 7.14 -1.92
N LEU A 163 -13.94 7.76 -1.35
CA LEU A 163 -14.11 7.87 0.11
C LEU A 163 -14.31 6.51 0.78
N ASN A 164 -15.02 5.57 0.15
CA ASN A 164 -15.20 4.22 0.69
C ASN A 164 -13.86 3.47 0.76
N SER A 165 -13.00 3.62 -0.25
CA SER A 165 -11.65 3.01 -0.24
C SER A 165 -10.80 3.47 0.95
N MET A 166 -11.03 4.68 1.46
CA MET A 166 -10.38 5.19 2.68
C MET A 166 -11.03 4.63 3.95
N LYS A 167 -12.37 4.47 3.94
CA LYS A 167 -13.15 4.02 5.11
C LYS A 167 -12.95 2.56 5.48
N ILE A 168 -12.68 1.68 4.52
CA ILE A 168 -12.52 0.24 4.80
C ILE A 168 -11.20 -0.09 5.52
N VAL A 169 -10.22 0.80 5.45
CA VAL A 169 -8.87 0.57 6.00
C VAL A 169 -8.92 0.33 7.50
N ASN A 170 -8.39 -0.82 7.95
CA ASN A 170 -8.38 -1.28 9.34
C ASN A 170 -9.78 -1.29 9.96
N LYS A 171 -10.76 -1.82 9.21
CA LYS A 171 -12.19 -1.88 9.60
C LYS A 171 -12.77 -0.53 10.03
N GLY A 172 -12.28 0.56 9.43
CA GLY A 172 -12.70 1.92 9.74
C GLY A 172 -12.00 2.58 10.93
N ASN A 173 -11.08 1.88 11.59
CA ASN A 173 -10.27 2.44 12.67
C ASN A 173 -8.90 2.91 12.15
N SER A 174 -8.92 3.88 11.24
CA SER A 174 -7.70 4.45 10.65
C SER A 174 -7.82 5.96 10.45
N MET A 175 -6.68 6.64 10.35
CA MET A 175 -6.61 8.06 9.99
C MET A 175 -7.32 8.33 8.65
N LEU A 176 -7.21 7.41 7.68
CA LEU A 176 -7.87 7.55 6.38
C LEU A 176 -9.40 7.47 6.52
N ALA A 177 -9.91 6.54 7.33
CA ALA A 177 -11.34 6.46 7.61
C ALA A 177 -11.85 7.71 8.32
N TYR A 178 -11.09 8.25 9.27
CA TYR A 178 -11.38 9.54 9.89
C TYR A 178 -11.44 10.68 8.86
N MET A 179 -10.41 10.82 8.01
CA MET A 179 -10.38 11.84 6.96
C MET A 179 -11.59 11.72 6.03
N ALA A 180 -11.96 10.52 5.60
CA ALA A 180 -13.12 10.31 4.75
C ALA A 180 -14.44 10.72 5.42
N ASN A 181 -14.59 10.41 6.72
CA ASN A 181 -15.75 10.84 7.51
C ASN A 181 -15.82 12.36 7.65
N GLU A 182 -14.69 13.03 7.86
CA GLU A 182 -14.63 14.49 7.89
C GLU A 182 -14.96 15.12 6.54
N VAL A 183 -14.49 14.55 5.43
CA VAL A 183 -14.85 15.04 4.09
C VAL A 183 -16.36 14.93 3.84
N MET A 184 -16.98 13.79 4.17
CA MET A 184 -18.42 13.58 3.97
C MET A 184 -19.27 14.63 4.68
N LYS A 185 -18.86 15.09 5.87
CA LYS A 185 -19.57 16.15 6.63
C LYS A 185 -19.54 17.51 5.93
N ASN A 186 -18.56 17.74 5.05
CA ASN A 186 -18.31 19.02 4.38
C ASN A 186 -18.76 19.03 2.91
N LEU A 187 -19.35 17.94 2.39
CA LEU A 187 -19.84 17.88 1.02
C LEU A 187 -21.09 18.74 0.84
N ARG A 188 -21.13 19.49 -0.27
CA ARG A 188 -22.24 20.36 -0.66
C ARG A 188 -22.92 19.82 -1.92
N GLU A 189 -24.20 19.48 -1.84
CA GLU A 189 -24.96 18.87 -2.96
C GLU A 189 -25.21 19.83 -4.13
N ASP A 190 -25.08 21.13 -3.94
CA ASP A 190 -25.18 22.18 -4.97
C ASP A 190 -23.83 22.47 -5.66
N ASN A 191 -22.72 22.05 -5.04
CA ASN A 191 -21.37 22.26 -5.54
C ASN A 191 -20.44 21.11 -5.12
N LEU A 192 -20.69 19.93 -5.69
CA LEU A 192 -20.15 18.67 -5.19
C LEU A 192 -18.66 18.53 -5.49
N ALA A 193 -18.23 18.88 -6.71
CA ALA A 193 -16.84 18.79 -7.12
C ALA A 193 -15.94 19.66 -6.24
N GLU A 194 -16.27 20.94 -6.13
CA GLU A 194 -15.44 21.91 -5.41
C GLU A 194 -15.41 21.62 -3.91
N SER A 195 -16.57 21.34 -3.29
CA SER A 195 -16.62 21.01 -1.86
C SER A 195 -15.81 19.76 -1.51
N TYR A 196 -15.85 18.73 -2.36
CA TYR A 196 -15.04 17.53 -2.18
C TYR A 196 -13.53 17.84 -2.28
N ILE A 197 -13.12 18.56 -3.31
CA ILE A 197 -11.72 18.92 -3.55
C ILE A 197 -11.17 19.82 -2.44
N GLU A 198 -11.93 20.81 -2.01
CA GLU A 198 -11.57 21.71 -0.92
C GLU A 198 -11.45 20.97 0.42
N ALA A 199 -12.40 20.07 0.73
CA ALA A 199 -12.41 19.36 2.00
C ALA A 199 -11.25 18.36 2.09
N LEU A 200 -11.09 17.49 1.10
CA LEU A 200 -10.03 16.48 1.11
C LEU A 200 -8.65 17.11 0.93
N GLY A 201 -8.52 18.07 0.02
CA GLY A 201 -7.25 18.76 -0.23
C GLY A 201 -6.72 19.47 1.02
N ARG A 202 -7.61 20.10 1.79
CA ARG A 202 -7.24 20.71 3.08
C ARG A 202 -6.71 19.68 4.07
N LEU A 203 -7.41 18.56 4.24
CA LEU A 203 -7.00 17.50 5.17
C LEU A 203 -5.69 16.82 4.78
N ILE A 204 -5.42 16.69 3.47
CA ILE A 204 -4.13 16.18 2.97
C ILE A 204 -3.01 17.15 3.34
N VAL A 205 -3.14 18.43 2.97
CA VAL A 205 -2.08 19.43 3.16
C VAL A 205 -1.85 19.76 4.63
N SER A 206 -2.90 19.81 5.45
CA SER A 206 -2.77 20.09 6.89
C SER A 206 -2.32 18.88 7.71
N ASN A 207 -2.19 17.70 7.09
CA ASN A 207 -1.80 16.48 7.79
C ASN A 207 -0.35 16.56 8.30
N VAL A 208 -0.11 16.05 9.51
CA VAL A 208 1.22 16.03 10.12
C VAL A 208 2.24 15.25 9.27
N TYR A 209 1.84 14.15 8.63
CA TYR A 209 2.72 13.35 7.78
C TYR A 209 3.12 14.11 6.52
N TYR A 210 2.16 14.80 5.89
CA TYR A 210 2.42 15.68 4.75
C TYR A 210 3.42 16.77 5.13
N GLN A 211 3.19 17.44 6.25
CA GLN A 211 4.06 18.53 6.72
C GLN A 211 5.47 18.05 7.08
N ALA A 212 5.58 16.89 7.72
CA ALA A 212 6.88 16.29 8.05
C ALA A 212 7.64 15.85 6.79
N ALA A 213 6.95 15.24 5.82
CA ALA A 213 7.52 14.84 4.54
C ALA A 213 7.96 16.06 3.70
N LEU A 214 7.16 17.14 3.70
CA LEU A 214 7.47 18.39 3.01
C LEU A 214 8.71 19.08 3.60
N LYS A 215 8.85 19.08 4.93
CA LYS A 215 9.98 19.66 5.65
C LYS A 215 11.21 18.75 5.67
N GLY A 216 11.13 17.56 5.08
CA GLY A 216 12.23 16.59 5.06
C GLY A 216 12.63 16.05 6.42
N LEU A 217 11.70 16.04 7.40
CA LEU A 217 12.00 15.61 8.78
C LEU A 217 12.29 14.10 8.87
N CYS A 218 11.53 13.30 8.13
CA CYS A 218 11.71 11.86 8.04
C CYS A 218 10.98 11.28 6.80
N LYS A 219 11.20 9.99 6.55
CA LYS A 219 10.44 9.18 5.59
C LYS A 219 9.46 8.30 6.36
N PHE A 220 8.27 8.12 5.81
CA PHE A 220 7.24 7.29 6.42
C PHE A 220 7.06 5.98 5.66
N GLY A 221 6.95 4.89 6.43
CA GLY A 221 6.54 3.57 5.99
C GLY A 221 5.20 3.19 6.61
N ASN A 222 4.42 2.35 5.92
CA ASN A 222 3.20 1.76 6.47
C ASN A 222 3.41 0.27 6.76
N ASP A 223 2.67 -0.30 7.70
CA ASP A 223 2.63 -1.75 7.93
C ASP A 223 1.38 -2.41 7.33
N TYR A 224 0.34 -1.64 7.04
CA TYR A 224 -0.91 -2.11 6.44
C TYR A 224 -0.86 -2.17 4.90
N ALA A 225 -1.52 -3.17 4.31
CA ALA A 225 -1.55 -3.34 2.86
C ALA A 225 -2.57 -2.43 2.14
N LEU A 226 -3.63 -2.00 2.82
CA LEU A 226 -4.70 -1.19 2.22
C LEU A 226 -4.49 0.32 2.44
N GLY A 227 -5.08 1.14 1.55
CA GLY A 227 -5.09 2.60 1.68
C GLY A 227 -3.79 3.31 1.25
N LEU A 228 -2.80 2.57 0.75
CA LEU A 228 -1.47 3.09 0.42
C LEU A 228 -1.49 4.23 -0.60
N ARG A 229 -2.46 4.24 -1.52
CA ARG A 229 -2.65 5.33 -2.49
C ARG A 229 -2.79 6.68 -1.79
N TRP A 230 -3.62 6.74 -0.75
CA TRP A 230 -3.87 7.94 0.03
C TRP A 230 -2.68 8.31 0.92
N LEU A 231 -2.01 7.31 1.50
CA LEU A 231 -0.81 7.54 2.29
C LEU A 231 0.37 8.05 1.44
N ARG A 232 0.47 7.62 0.17
CA ARG A 232 1.44 8.15 -0.78
C ARG A 232 1.28 9.66 -0.98
N HIS A 233 0.04 10.14 -1.08
CA HIS A 233 -0.25 11.58 -1.16
C HIS A 233 0.26 12.36 0.07
N LEU A 234 0.26 11.73 1.24
CA LEU A 234 0.81 12.30 2.49
C LEU A 234 2.34 12.18 2.59
N GLY A 235 2.99 11.43 1.72
CA GLY A 235 4.44 11.27 1.70
C GLY A 235 4.99 9.99 2.31
N TYR A 236 4.15 8.97 2.43
CA TYR A 236 4.63 7.61 2.64
C TYR A 236 5.35 7.13 1.39
N VAL A 237 6.47 6.45 1.58
CA VAL A 237 7.35 5.99 0.50
C VAL A 237 7.70 4.51 0.61
N GLN A 238 7.15 3.82 1.60
CA GLN A 238 7.48 2.42 1.86
C GLN A 238 6.27 1.71 2.50
N VAL A 239 6.15 0.41 2.27
CA VAL A 239 5.26 -0.45 3.04
C VAL A 239 5.98 -1.73 3.44
N SER A 240 5.92 -2.09 4.72
CA SER A 240 6.47 -3.33 5.25
C SER A 240 5.34 -4.26 5.64
N THR A 241 5.09 -5.29 4.84
CA THR A 241 4.15 -6.34 5.21
C THR A 241 4.87 -7.58 5.79
N ASN A 242 4.08 -8.53 6.28
CA ASN A 242 4.46 -9.91 6.58
C ASN A 242 3.26 -10.82 6.22
N PRO A 243 3.41 -12.16 6.22
CA PRO A 243 2.30 -13.04 5.83
C PRO A 243 1.02 -12.83 6.65
N ALA A 244 1.13 -12.53 7.95
CA ALA A 244 -0.04 -12.27 8.79
C ALA A 244 -0.76 -10.96 8.42
N LEU A 245 -0.01 -9.90 8.08
CA LEU A 245 -0.56 -8.63 7.64
C LEU A 245 -1.14 -8.73 6.22
N ALA A 246 -0.51 -9.51 5.34
CA ALA A 246 -1.05 -9.83 4.03
C ALA A 246 -2.37 -10.61 4.15
N ALA A 247 -2.47 -11.56 5.08
CA ALA A 247 -3.70 -12.29 5.34
C ALA A 247 -4.84 -11.36 5.83
N ARG A 248 -4.55 -10.37 6.69
CA ARG A 248 -5.56 -9.38 7.11
C ARG A 248 -6.16 -8.58 5.96
N ALA A 249 -5.43 -8.36 4.88
CA ALA A 249 -5.96 -7.67 3.71
C ALA A 249 -7.14 -8.44 3.08
N TYR A 250 -7.08 -9.78 3.09
CA TYR A 250 -8.16 -10.64 2.63
C TYR A 250 -9.37 -10.65 3.58
N ASP A 251 -9.16 -10.39 4.88
CA ASP A 251 -10.25 -10.26 5.86
C ASP A 251 -10.98 -8.91 5.71
N ASP A 252 -10.24 -7.83 5.44
CA ASP A 252 -10.78 -6.48 5.31
C ASP A 252 -11.43 -6.22 3.94
N ASP A 253 -10.94 -6.85 2.87
CA ASP A 253 -11.51 -6.78 1.51
C ASP A 253 -11.89 -8.17 0.99
N PRO A 254 -13.15 -8.61 1.21
CA PRO A 254 -13.65 -9.89 0.69
C PRO A 254 -13.59 -10.02 -0.84
N GLU A 255 -13.57 -8.93 -1.61
CA GLU A 255 -13.46 -8.98 -3.07
C GLU A 255 -12.06 -9.45 -3.51
N LEU A 256 -11.04 -9.30 -2.66
CA LEU A 256 -9.69 -9.81 -2.92
C LEU A 256 -9.68 -11.34 -3.04
N TRP A 257 -10.51 -12.04 -2.25
CA TRP A 257 -10.69 -13.49 -2.38
C TRP A 257 -11.31 -13.89 -3.71
N GLU A 258 -12.28 -13.12 -4.21
CA GLU A 258 -12.92 -13.38 -5.50
C GLU A 258 -11.89 -13.26 -6.63
N ARG A 259 -11.12 -12.16 -6.63
CA ARG A 259 -10.06 -11.92 -7.60
C ARG A 259 -8.95 -12.96 -7.55
N PHE A 260 -8.56 -13.40 -6.35
CA PHE A 260 -7.56 -14.45 -6.21
C PHE A 260 -8.06 -15.81 -6.72
N ARG A 261 -9.35 -16.15 -6.51
CA ARG A 261 -9.94 -17.37 -7.07
C ARG A 261 -9.96 -17.36 -8.59
N GLU A 262 -10.26 -16.22 -9.21
CA GLU A 262 -10.20 -16.07 -10.67
C GLU A 262 -8.76 -16.24 -11.17
N TYR A 263 -7.80 -15.55 -10.54
CA TYR A 263 -6.38 -15.70 -10.85
C TYR A 263 -5.89 -17.14 -10.72
N ALA A 264 -6.29 -17.83 -9.65
CA ALA A 264 -5.95 -19.23 -9.42
C ALA A 264 -6.46 -20.14 -10.55
N LYS A 265 -7.71 -19.92 -11.01
CA LYS A 265 -8.31 -20.70 -12.11
C LYS A 265 -7.69 -20.40 -13.46
N GLU A 266 -7.42 -19.13 -13.76
CA GLU A 266 -7.02 -18.69 -15.10
C GLU A 266 -5.51 -18.83 -15.34
N VAL A 267 -4.71 -18.70 -14.27
CA VAL A 267 -3.24 -18.65 -14.33
C VAL A 267 -2.62 -19.80 -13.54
N LEU A 268 -2.82 -19.87 -12.22
CA LEU A 268 -2.07 -20.81 -11.38
C LEU A 268 -2.38 -22.27 -11.73
N LEU A 269 -3.61 -22.62 -12.08
CA LEU A 269 -3.97 -23.97 -12.49
C LEU A 269 -3.21 -24.43 -13.75
N LYS A 270 -2.86 -23.51 -14.64
CA LYS A 270 -2.10 -23.80 -15.86
C LYS A 270 -0.60 -23.87 -15.60
N GLU A 271 -0.09 -22.99 -14.73
CA GLU A 271 1.33 -22.90 -14.42
C GLU A 271 1.78 -23.98 -13.41
N HIS A 272 0.91 -24.33 -12.47
CA HIS A 272 1.17 -25.22 -11.35
C HIS A 272 0.01 -26.20 -11.10
N PRO A 273 -0.34 -27.07 -12.07
CA PRO A 273 -1.44 -28.03 -11.90
C PRO A 273 -1.25 -28.97 -10.71
N GLU A 274 -0.01 -29.20 -10.28
CA GLU A 274 0.35 -30.00 -9.10
C GLU A 274 -0.14 -29.39 -7.78
N TRP A 275 -0.19 -28.05 -7.65
CA TRP A 275 -0.69 -27.38 -6.44
C TRP A 275 -2.17 -27.68 -6.19
N PHE A 276 -2.94 -27.89 -7.26
CA PHE A 276 -4.38 -28.18 -7.17
C PHE A 276 -4.69 -29.66 -6.96
N LYS A 277 -3.72 -30.54 -7.26
CA LYS A 277 -3.85 -31.99 -7.01
C LYS A 277 -3.52 -32.34 -5.56
N ASP A 278 -2.57 -31.63 -4.96
CA ASP A 278 -2.08 -31.90 -3.60
C ASP A 278 -1.78 -30.57 -2.87
N PRO A 279 -2.82 -29.79 -2.50
CA PRO A 279 -2.63 -28.45 -1.94
C PRO A 279 -1.91 -28.44 -0.60
N ASP A 280 -2.04 -29.49 0.22
CA ASP A 280 -1.38 -29.57 1.52
C ASP A 280 0.15 -29.67 1.37
N ARG A 281 0.62 -30.39 0.36
CA ARG A 281 2.06 -30.48 0.05
C ARG A 281 2.65 -29.16 -0.43
N TYR A 282 1.86 -28.32 -1.11
CA TYR A 282 2.28 -27.04 -1.68
C TYR A 282 1.72 -25.82 -0.91
N ALA A 283 1.37 -26.02 0.37
CA ALA A 283 0.73 -24.99 1.17
C ALA A 283 1.58 -23.71 1.28
N ASP A 284 2.91 -23.86 1.42
CA ASP A 284 3.84 -22.74 1.50
C ASP A 284 3.91 -21.96 0.19
N GLU A 285 4.01 -22.63 -0.95
CA GLU A 285 4.03 -22.00 -2.27
C GLU A 285 2.72 -21.26 -2.57
N ILE A 286 1.58 -21.88 -2.25
CA ILE A 286 0.25 -21.27 -2.39
C ILE A 286 0.13 -20.03 -1.49
N ALA A 287 0.59 -20.11 -0.23
CA ALA A 287 0.55 -18.98 0.69
C ALA A 287 1.45 -17.82 0.25
N MET A 288 2.64 -18.14 -0.28
CA MET A 288 3.57 -17.14 -0.81
C MET A 288 3.03 -16.48 -2.07
N GLU A 289 2.32 -17.22 -2.92
CA GLU A 289 1.67 -16.67 -4.12
C GLU A 289 0.44 -15.82 -3.77
N ALA A 290 -0.38 -16.25 -2.81
CA ALA A 290 -1.46 -15.43 -2.27
C ALA A 290 -0.91 -14.12 -1.65
N THR A 291 0.21 -14.19 -0.94
CA THR A 291 0.90 -13.01 -0.42
C THR A 291 1.35 -12.08 -1.55
N ARG A 292 1.99 -12.61 -2.59
CA ARG A 292 2.41 -11.84 -3.77
C ARG A 292 1.21 -11.13 -4.43
N PHE A 293 0.12 -11.87 -4.62
CA PHE A 293 -1.11 -11.35 -5.21
C PHE A 293 -1.73 -10.22 -4.38
N GLY A 294 -1.87 -10.44 -3.07
CA GLY A 294 -2.40 -9.44 -2.13
C GLY A 294 -1.54 -8.17 -2.05
N LEU A 295 -0.24 -8.26 -2.35
CA LEU A 295 0.66 -7.10 -2.38
C LEU A 295 0.77 -6.42 -3.75
N MET A 296 0.15 -6.95 -4.80
CA MET A 296 0.33 -6.42 -6.15
C MET A 296 -0.04 -4.94 -6.23
N GLU A 297 -1.17 -4.52 -5.63
CA GLU A 297 -1.55 -3.10 -5.59
C GLU A 297 -0.49 -2.22 -4.91
N ASN A 298 0.18 -2.73 -3.88
CA ASN A 298 1.25 -2.02 -3.17
C ASN A 298 2.43 -1.73 -4.11
N PHE A 299 2.85 -2.73 -4.88
CA PHE A 299 3.93 -2.56 -5.87
C PHE A 299 3.53 -1.50 -6.90
N LEU A 300 2.29 -1.53 -7.40
CA LEU A 300 1.78 -0.59 -8.40
C LEU A 300 1.67 0.86 -7.86
N VAL A 301 1.11 1.05 -6.67
CA VAL A 301 0.95 2.37 -6.03
C VAL A 301 2.30 3.07 -5.86
N PHE A 302 3.34 2.32 -5.52
CA PHE A 302 4.65 2.88 -5.25
C PHE A 302 5.59 2.92 -6.47
N ARG A 303 5.12 2.57 -7.68
CA ARG A 303 5.93 2.70 -8.91
C ARG A 303 6.40 4.13 -9.19
N PRO A 304 5.57 5.18 -9.09
CA PRO A 304 6.06 6.54 -9.36
C PRO A 304 7.17 6.96 -8.38
N PRO A 305 7.03 6.77 -7.05
CA PRO A 305 8.14 6.97 -6.11
C PRO A 305 9.41 6.21 -6.42
N PHE A 306 9.29 4.96 -6.85
CA PHE A 306 10.44 4.14 -7.21
C PHE A 306 11.25 4.72 -8.38
N HIS A 307 10.57 5.18 -9.42
CA HIS A 307 11.24 5.73 -10.61
C HIS A 307 11.79 7.14 -10.37
N TRP A 308 11.03 8.07 -9.78
CA TRP A 308 11.55 9.43 -9.59
C TRP A 308 12.70 9.51 -8.58
N SER A 309 12.77 8.56 -7.65
CA SER A 309 13.79 8.54 -6.60
C SER A 309 15.03 7.75 -6.99
N LYS A 310 15.05 7.14 -8.18
CA LYS A 310 16.09 6.20 -8.61
C LYS A 310 16.27 5.05 -7.61
N TYR A 311 15.16 4.37 -7.31
CA TYR A 311 15.11 3.15 -6.49
C TYR A 311 15.36 3.35 -4.99
N HIS A 312 15.32 4.60 -4.51
CA HIS A 312 15.49 4.95 -3.10
C HIS A 312 14.20 4.99 -2.28
N ASP A 313 13.07 5.22 -2.95
CA ASP A 313 11.72 5.28 -2.39
C ASP A 313 10.82 4.30 -3.13
N GLY A 314 9.58 4.17 -2.65
CA GLY A 314 8.56 3.34 -3.28
C GLY A 314 8.73 1.84 -3.05
N LEU A 315 9.34 1.45 -1.93
CA LEU A 315 9.72 0.05 -1.69
C LEU A 315 8.65 -0.72 -0.93
N VAL A 316 8.38 -1.94 -1.37
CA VAL A 316 7.48 -2.89 -0.73
C VAL A 316 8.31 -4.00 -0.12
N SER A 317 8.22 -4.18 1.20
CA SER A 317 8.88 -5.30 1.88
C SER A 317 8.05 -6.56 1.78
N TYR A 318 8.66 -7.61 1.25
CA TYR A 318 8.11 -8.96 1.18
C TYR A 318 8.94 -9.88 2.05
N GLN A 319 8.30 -10.59 2.99
CA GLN A 319 9.01 -11.45 3.92
C GLN A 319 9.19 -12.86 3.35
N LEU A 320 10.42 -13.37 3.44
CA LEU A 320 10.72 -14.76 3.12
C LEU A 320 10.01 -15.71 4.06
N ASN A 321 9.79 -16.95 3.59
CA ASN A 321 9.25 -18.02 4.41
C ASN A 321 10.15 -18.20 5.66
N PRO A 322 9.62 -17.95 6.88
CA PRO A 322 10.41 -18.05 8.11
C PRO A 322 10.98 -19.46 8.35
N LEU A 323 10.35 -20.50 7.80
CA LEU A 323 10.75 -21.90 7.98
C LEU A 323 12.07 -22.24 7.26
N ILE A 324 12.51 -21.40 6.32
CA ILE A 324 13.77 -21.58 5.58
C ILE A 324 14.79 -20.48 5.86
N ALA A 325 14.53 -19.59 6.83
CA ALA A 325 15.34 -18.39 7.08
C ALA A 325 16.79 -18.68 7.52
N ASN A 326 17.08 -19.89 7.99
CA ASN A 326 18.42 -20.35 8.34
C ASN A 326 19.17 -20.99 7.16
N ASN A 327 18.55 -21.12 5.98
CA ASN A 327 19.13 -21.76 4.80
C ASN A 327 19.32 -20.73 3.68
N VAL A 328 20.59 -20.42 3.39
CA VAL A 328 20.98 -19.41 2.40
C VAL A 328 20.46 -19.75 1.00
N GLU A 329 20.71 -20.98 0.54
CA GLU A 329 20.38 -21.41 -0.82
C GLU A 329 18.87 -21.37 -1.08
N LYS A 330 18.07 -21.97 -0.18
CA LYS A 330 16.61 -21.97 -0.29
C LYS A 330 16.03 -20.56 -0.22
N SER A 331 16.53 -19.74 0.69
CA SER A 331 16.09 -18.35 0.85
C SER A 331 16.36 -17.50 -0.38
N LEU A 332 17.57 -17.62 -0.95
CA LEU A 332 17.94 -16.89 -2.17
C LEU A 332 17.14 -17.36 -3.38
N LYS A 333 16.94 -18.68 -3.53
CA LYS A 333 16.12 -19.22 -4.61
C LYS A 333 14.69 -18.65 -4.56
N ALA A 334 14.04 -18.69 -3.40
CA ALA A 334 12.69 -18.14 -3.24
C ALA A 334 12.64 -16.63 -3.50
N ALA A 335 13.64 -15.87 -3.03
CA ALA A 335 13.73 -14.43 -3.26
C ALA A 335 13.86 -14.08 -4.76
N ILE A 336 14.72 -14.82 -5.48
CA ILE A 336 14.96 -14.60 -6.91
C ILE A 336 13.74 -15.00 -7.73
N GLU A 337 13.10 -16.14 -7.45
CA GLU A 337 11.88 -16.57 -8.11
C GLU A 337 10.76 -15.53 -7.97
N PHE A 338 10.57 -15.01 -6.76
CA PHE A 338 9.63 -13.93 -6.50
C PHE A 338 9.99 -12.67 -7.31
N ALA A 339 11.25 -12.24 -7.27
CA ALA A 339 11.71 -11.04 -7.95
C ALA A 339 11.51 -11.12 -9.47
N VAL A 340 11.86 -12.26 -10.09
CA VAL A 340 11.68 -12.49 -11.54
C VAL A 340 10.21 -12.47 -11.93
N ARG A 341 9.34 -13.12 -11.14
CA ARG A 341 7.89 -13.13 -11.42
C ARG A 341 7.31 -11.73 -11.32
N LEU A 342 7.66 -11.00 -10.26
CA LEU A 342 7.24 -9.61 -10.08
C LEU A 342 7.77 -8.70 -11.20
N GLU A 343 9.00 -8.92 -11.65
CA GLU A 343 9.58 -8.16 -12.76
C GLU A 343 8.72 -8.31 -14.04
N ASN A 344 8.25 -9.52 -14.33
CA ASN A 344 7.40 -9.78 -15.50
C ASN A 344 6.05 -9.03 -15.44
N ASP A 345 5.42 -8.99 -14.27
CA ASP A 345 4.19 -8.21 -14.07
C ASP A 345 4.45 -6.70 -14.21
N LEU A 346 5.54 -6.23 -13.62
CA LEU A 346 5.90 -4.82 -13.62
C LEU A 346 6.38 -4.32 -14.97
N LYS A 347 6.99 -5.15 -15.82
CA LYS A 347 7.34 -4.79 -17.21
C LYS A 347 6.10 -4.34 -17.98
N ILE A 348 5.00 -5.06 -17.80
CA ILE A 348 3.72 -4.72 -18.44
C ILE A 348 3.22 -3.37 -17.91
N TYR A 349 3.21 -3.18 -16.59
CA TYR A 349 2.72 -1.93 -16.00
C TYR A 349 3.59 -0.72 -16.38
N ASP A 350 4.91 -0.85 -16.31
CA ASP A 350 5.87 0.22 -16.63
C ASP A 350 5.84 0.61 -18.11
N GLU A 351 5.52 -0.31 -19.02
CA GLU A 351 5.33 0.01 -20.44
C GLU A 351 4.16 1.00 -20.66
N TRP A 352 3.19 0.99 -19.74
CA TRP A 352 2.09 1.94 -19.76
C TRP A 352 2.43 3.17 -18.93
N LEU A 353 2.87 3.02 -17.68
CA LEU A 353 3.18 4.13 -16.77
C LEU A 353 4.20 5.09 -17.38
N LEU A 354 5.24 4.54 -18.01
CA LEU A 354 6.40 5.30 -18.47
C LEU A 354 6.38 5.55 -19.98
N TRP A 355 5.21 5.44 -20.62
CA TRP A 355 5.11 5.58 -22.07
C TRP A 355 5.53 6.99 -22.55
N GLY A 356 6.31 7.05 -23.63
CA GLY A 356 6.67 8.31 -24.28
C GLY A 356 7.75 9.12 -23.55
N TYR A 357 8.19 8.69 -22.37
CA TYR A 357 9.37 9.23 -21.70
C TYR A 357 10.65 8.61 -22.24
N ARG A 358 11.71 9.43 -22.33
CA ARG A 358 12.98 9.09 -22.98
C ARG A 358 14.08 8.72 -21.99
N THR A 359 14.00 9.15 -20.74
CA THR A 359 15.02 8.96 -19.70
C THR A 359 14.80 7.69 -18.87
N VAL A 360 13.94 6.78 -19.33
CA VAL A 360 13.59 5.55 -18.62
C VAL A 360 14.66 4.50 -18.90
N ASN A 361 15.43 4.14 -17.87
CA ASN A 361 16.56 3.22 -18.02
C ASN A 361 16.18 1.74 -17.85
N GLU A 362 15.28 1.42 -16.91
CA GLU A 362 14.99 0.03 -16.53
C GLU A 362 13.49 -0.13 -16.23
N LYS A 363 12.76 -0.73 -17.17
CA LYS A 363 11.33 -1.08 -17.00
C LYS A 363 11.21 -2.45 -16.36
N GLY A 364 10.28 -2.56 -15.42
CA GLY A 364 9.95 -3.81 -14.74
C GLY A 364 10.78 -4.11 -13.51
N ARG A 365 11.90 -3.39 -13.27
CA ARG A 365 12.72 -3.55 -12.07
C ARG A 365 11.82 -3.58 -10.82
N PRO A 366 11.86 -4.64 -10.00
CA PRO A 366 11.02 -4.74 -8.82
C PRO A 366 11.32 -3.64 -7.80
N ASN A 367 10.28 -2.94 -7.35
CA ASN A 367 10.36 -2.02 -6.22
C ASN A 367 10.22 -2.78 -4.89
N LEU A 368 11.12 -3.73 -4.72
CA LEU A 368 11.06 -4.81 -3.74
C LEU A 368 12.22 -4.69 -2.76
N VAL A 369 11.92 -4.94 -1.49
CA VAL A 369 12.93 -5.34 -0.51
C VAL A 369 12.56 -6.67 0.12
N ILE A 370 13.51 -7.59 0.17
CA ILE A 370 13.32 -8.90 0.78
C ILE A 370 13.51 -8.78 2.28
N LYS A 371 12.49 -9.09 3.05
CA LYS A 371 12.53 -9.01 4.51
C LYS A 371 13.15 -10.27 5.09
N VAL A 372 14.33 -10.11 5.69
CA VAL A 372 15.21 -11.21 6.17
C VAL A 372 15.33 -11.11 7.70
N ALA A 373 15.10 -12.24 8.39
CA ALA A 373 15.22 -12.28 9.85
C ALA A 373 16.69 -12.35 10.30
N ALA A 374 17.11 -11.42 11.17
CA ALA A 374 18.46 -11.37 11.77
C ALA A 374 18.72 -12.44 12.84
N ALA A 375 17.84 -13.44 12.96
CA ALA A 375 17.91 -14.48 14.00
C ALA A 375 18.98 -15.56 13.70
N TYR A 376 19.53 -15.60 12.49
CA TYR A 376 20.47 -16.64 12.06
C TYR A 376 21.72 -16.02 11.41
N PRO A 377 22.91 -16.63 11.57
CA PRO A 377 24.12 -16.21 10.84
C PRO A 377 23.94 -16.18 9.32
N ALA A 378 23.07 -17.06 8.78
CA ALA A 378 22.71 -17.10 7.35
C ALA A 378 22.18 -15.75 6.82
N ALA A 379 21.61 -14.89 7.68
CA ALA A 379 21.10 -13.58 7.29
C ALA A 379 22.18 -12.68 6.67
N LEU A 380 23.43 -12.80 7.13
CA LEU A 380 24.57 -12.03 6.60
C LEU A 380 24.82 -12.38 5.13
N GLU A 381 24.89 -13.68 4.82
CA GLU A 381 25.15 -14.14 3.47
C GLU A 381 23.96 -13.87 2.55
N ILE A 382 22.73 -14.08 3.03
CA ILE A 382 21.51 -13.76 2.28
C ILE A 382 21.49 -12.27 1.94
N ALA A 383 21.72 -11.38 2.91
CA ALA A 383 21.74 -9.94 2.70
C ALA A 383 22.83 -9.55 1.67
N LYS A 384 24.05 -10.05 1.82
CA LYS A 384 25.14 -9.79 0.86
C LYS A 384 24.73 -10.20 -0.56
N LYS A 385 24.28 -11.44 -0.75
CA LYS A 385 23.97 -12.00 -2.06
C LYS A 385 22.80 -11.29 -2.76
N LEU A 386 21.76 -10.90 -2.01
CA LEU A 386 20.66 -10.10 -2.55
C LEU A 386 21.17 -8.74 -3.07
N ASN A 387 22.02 -8.04 -2.31
CA ASN A 387 22.56 -6.76 -2.72
C ASN A 387 23.49 -6.86 -3.94
N THR A 388 24.26 -7.94 -4.08
CA THR A 388 25.08 -8.20 -5.29
C THR A 388 24.22 -8.26 -6.56
N LEU A 389 22.93 -8.61 -6.44
CA LEU A 389 21.95 -8.64 -7.53
C LEU A 389 21.18 -7.31 -7.70
N GLY A 390 21.46 -6.30 -6.87
CA GLY A 390 20.68 -5.07 -6.84
C GLY A 390 19.29 -5.22 -6.20
N ILE A 391 18.99 -6.35 -5.55
CA ILE A 391 17.75 -6.57 -4.81
C ILE A 391 17.96 -6.06 -3.39
N GLY A 392 17.12 -5.12 -2.95
CA GLY A 392 17.22 -4.58 -1.61
C GLY A 392 16.72 -5.58 -0.56
N GLN A 393 17.17 -5.41 0.68
CA GLN A 393 16.70 -6.17 1.84
C GLN A 393 16.10 -5.24 2.90
N ASN A 394 15.20 -5.80 3.70
CA ASN A 394 14.73 -5.21 4.93
C ASN A 394 15.05 -6.18 6.08
N ILE A 395 16.03 -5.86 6.90
CA ILE A 395 16.36 -6.70 8.04
C ILE A 395 15.28 -6.54 9.11
N THR A 396 14.88 -7.65 9.73
CA THR A 396 13.87 -7.67 10.78
C THR A 396 14.32 -8.57 11.91
N VAL A 397 13.66 -8.47 13.07
CA VAL A 397 14.03 -9.30 14.23
C VAL A 397 15.49 -9.00 14.66
N SER A 398 15.91 -7.75 14.43
CA SER A 398 17.17 -7.19 14.92
C SER A 398 16.93 -6.58 16.30
N TYR A 399 17.72 -7.00 17.30
CA TYR A 399 17.54 -6.59 18.70
C TYR A 399 18.79 -5.89 19.26
N THR A 400 19.92 -5.97 18.57
CA THR A 400 21.20 -5.47 19.06
C THR A 400 21.93 -4.68 17.99
N VAL A 401 22.63 -3.63 18.40
CA VAL A 401 23.49 -2.81 17.51
C VAL A 401 24.52 -3.69 16.79
N SER A 402 25.05 -4.73 17.45
CA SER A 402 26.00 -5.65 16.83
C SER A 402 25.41 -6.40 15.62
N GLN A 403 24.14 -6.83 15.70
CA GLN A 403 23.45 -7.44 14.55
C GLN A 403 23.31 -6.44 13.40
N GLU A 404 22.87 -5.22 13.71
CA GLU A 404 22.67 -4.14 12.73
C GLU A 404 23.98 -3.81 12.00
N VAL A 405 25.09 -3.67 12.74
CA VAL A 405 26.42 -3.36 12.17
C VAL A 405 26.90 -4.50 11.26
N LEU A 406 26.83 -5.75 11.72
CA LEU A 406 27.31 -6.89 10.93
C LEU A 406 26.51 -7.06 9.63
N ILE A 407 25.19 -6.91 9.69
CA ILE A 407 24.34 -7.04 8.50
C ILE A 407 24.50 -5.83 7.59
N GLY A 408 24.66 -4.62 8.14
CA GLY A 408 24.98 -3.42 7.38
C GLY A 408 26.27 -3.57 6.58
N LEU A 409 27.33 -4.10 7.19
CA LEU A 409 28.60 -4.39 6.49
C LEU A 409 28.43 -5.42 5.37
N ALA A 410 27.68 -6.50 5.61
CA ALA A 410 27.41 -7.52 4.59
C ALA A 410 26.61 -6.95 3.41
N ALA A 411 25.63 -6.08 3.68
CA ALA A 411 24.87 -5.39 2.66
C ALA A 411 25.75 -4.46 1.82
N LEU A 412 26.57 -3.63 2.47
CA LEU A 412 27.51 -2.71 1.80
C LEU A 412 28.50 -3.45 0.90
N ASP A 413 29.01 -4.60 1.35
CA ASP A 413 29.90 -5.45 0.54
C ASP A 413 29.20 -5.96 -0.74
N GLY A 414 27.96 -6.45 -0.60
CA GLY A 414 27.14 -6.84 -1.76
C GLY A 414 26.84 -5.68 -2.71
N MET A 415 26.51 -4.50 -2.18
CA MET A 415 26.28 -3.29 -2.99
C MET A 415 27.54 -2.86 -3.74
N ALA A 416 28.71 -2.95 -3.11
CA ALA A 416 29.98 -2.62 -3.75
C ALA A 416 30.28 -3.58 -4.91
N GLU A 417 29.98 -4.88 -4.76
CA GLU A 417 30.07 -5.86 -5.86
C GLU A 417 29.08 -5.54 -7.00
N ALA A 418 27.84 -5.15 -6.67
CA ALA A 418 26.83 -4.76 -7.66
C ALA A 418 27.28 -3.53 -8.47
N LEU A 419 27.77 -2.49 -7.78
CA LEU A 419 28.28 -1.27 -8.41
C LEU A 419 29.45 -1.54 -9.37
N LYS A 420 30.37 -2.45 -8.99
CA LYS A 420 31.47 -2.88 -9.88
C LYS A 420 30.98 -3.57 -11.16
N ARG A 421 29.75 -4.09 -11.17
CA ARG A 421 29.08 -4.69 -12.34
C ARG A 421 28.16 -3.71 -13.07
N GLY A 422 28.12 -2.44 -12.67
CA GLY A 422 27.22 -1.43 -13.22
C GLY A 422 25.77 -1.54 -12.76
N ILE A 423 25.48 -2.36 -11.74
CA ILE A 423 24.14 -2.54 -11.18
C ILE A 423 23.93 -1.47 -10.11
N ILE A 424 22.90 -0.63 -10.27
CA ILE A 424 22.50 0.35 -9.26
C ILE A 424 21.87 -0.43 -8.09
N PRO A 425 22.33 -0.28 -6.84
CA PRO A 425 21.68 -0.92 -5.69
C PRO A 425 20.29 -0.34 -5.41
N THR A 426 19.37 -1.19 -4.96
CA THR A 426 18.08 -0.75 -4.42
C THR A 426 18.25 -0.36 -2.95
N GLN A 427 17.49 0.62 -2.46
CA GLN A 427 17.54 1.02 -1.06
C GLN A 427 17.21 -0.16 -0.11
N THR A 428 17.89 -0.17 1.02
CA THR A 428 17.79 -1.22 2.04
C THR A 428 17.36 -0.64 3.38
N TYR A 429 16.83 -1.49 4.24
CA TYR A 429 16.33 -1.11 5.56
C TYR A 429 16.83 -2.08 6.63
N ASP A 430 16.95 -1.58 7.85
CA ASP A 430 17.05 -2.38 9.07
C ASP A 430 15.92 -1.96 10.00
N THR A 431 15.07 -2.92 10.36
CA THR A 431 13.93 -2.75 11.27
C THR A 431 14.35 -3.26 12.63
N ASN A 432 14.77 -2.32 13.49
CA ASN A 432 15.08 -2.60 14.88
C ASN A 432 13.79 -2.85 15.69
N MET A 433 13.82 -3.85 16.58
CA MET A 433 12.65 -4.25 17.37
C MET A 433 12.54 -3.46 18.68
N GLY A 434 12.62 -2.13 18.61
CA GLY A 434 12.69 -1.25 19.78
C GLY A 434 11.56 -1.45 20.79
N GLY A 435 10.31 -1.57 20.33
CA GLY A 435 9.18 -1.84 21.23
C GLY A 435 9.28 -3.18 21.96
N ARG A 436 9.80 -4.22 21.30
CA ARG A 436 10.00 -5.53 21.96
C ARG A 436 11.12 -5.50 23.00
N LEU A 437 12.15 -4.70 22.76
CA LEU A 437 13.20 -4.48 23.75
C LEU A 437 12.62 -3.74 24.96
N GLU A 438 11.80 -2.71 24.74
CA GLU A 438 11.11 -2.00 25.80
C GLU A 438 10.19 -2.92 26.62
N ASP A 439 9.38 -3.75 25.96
CA ASP A 439 8.52 -4.74 26.62
C ASP A 439 9.35 -5.66 27.53
N HIS A 440 10.46 -6.20 27.02
CA HIS A 440 11.34 -7.07 27.80
C HIS A 440 11.95 -6.36 29.02
N LEU A 441 12.41 -5.12 28.86
CA LEU A 441 12.96 -4.34 29.96
C LEU A 441 11.90 -4.02 31.02
N ARG A 442 10.68 -3.69 30.60
CA ARG A 442 9.54 -3.48 31.50
C ARG A 442 9.24 -4.75 32.30
N GLU A 443 9.26 -5.91 31.65
CA GLU A 443 9.04 -7.22 32.29
C GLU A 443 10.13 -7.54 33.32
N ILE A 444 11.42 -7.35 32.99
CA ILE A 444 12.53 -7.56 33.94
C ILE A 444 12.37 -6.65 35.18
N ILE A 445 12.14 -5.35 34.96
CA ILE A 445 12.01 -4.38 36.04
C ILE A 445 10.82 -4.73 36.93
N ALA A 446 9.67 -5.10 36.35
CA ALA A 446 8.51 -5.51 37.11
C ALA A 446 8.77 -6.78 37.94
N ALA A 447 9.47 -7.77 37.38
CA ALA A 447 9.86 -8.98 38.11
C ALA A 447 10.82 -8.67 39.27
N ASP A 448 11.78 -7.77 39.07
CA ASP A 448 12.70 -7.32 40.13
C ASP A 448 11.97 -6.58 41.25
N LEU A 449 10.99 -5.73 40.91
CA LEU A 449 10.15 -5.04 41.89
C LEU A 449 9.33 -6.03 42.72
N VAL A 450 8.76 -7.07 42.10
CA VAL A 450 8.03 -8.12 42.82
C VAL A 450 8.98 -8.89 43.74
N MET A 451 10.14 -9.31 43.24
CA MET A 451 11.14 -10.02 44.05
C MET A 451 11.61 -9.19 45.26
N LYS A 452 11.85 -7.90 45.06
CA LYS A 452 12.22 -6.96 46.12
C LYS A 452 11.10 -6.74 47.13
N ALA A 453 9.84 -6.64 46.68
CA ALA A 453 8.69 -6.47 47.56
C ALA A 453 8.49 -7.67 48.48
N ILE A 454 8.82 -8.89 48.01
CA ILE A 454 8.69 -10.11 48.80
C ILE A 454 9.97 -10.49 49.56
N GLU A 455 11.08 -9.77 49.38
CA GLU A 455 12.41 -10.16 49.87
C GLU A 455 12.47 -10.39 51.38
N ARG A 456 11.76 -9.55 52.15
CA ARG A 456 11.69 -9.57 53.62
C ARG A 456 10.99 -10.80 54.22
N TYR A 457 10.26 -11.55 53.41
CA TYR A 457 9.47 -12.69 53.87
C TYR A 457 10.27 -14.00 53.81
N ASP A 458 9.86 -14.98 54.60
CA ASP A 458 10.43 -16.33 54.52
C ASP A 458 9.98 -17.06 53.24
N SER A 459 10.59 -18.21 52.96
CA SER A 459 10.32 -18.97 51.73
C SER A 459 8.87 -19.44 51.59
N ASN A 460 8.20 -19.76 52.70
CA ASN A 460 6.82 -20.24 52.68
C ASN A 460 5.87 -19.08 52.37
N GLU A 461 6.09 -17.94 53.01
CA GLU A 461 5.29 -16.73 52.83
C GLU A 461 5.51 -16.11 51.44
N LYS A 462 6.75 -16.09 50.93
CA LYS A 462 7.06 -15.75 49.53
C LYS A 462 6.24 -16.58 48.54
N SER A 463 6.24 -17.91 48.73
CA SER A 463 5.52 -18.82 47.85
C SER A 463 4.01 -18.59 47.87
N LYS A 464 3.45 -18.30 49.06
CA LYS A 464 2.03 -17.97 49.25
C LYS A 464 1.64 -16.67 48.56
N LEU A 465 2.43 -15.60 48.72
CA LEU A 465 2.18 -14.30 48.09
C LEU A 465 2.20 -14.39 46.56
N ILE A 466 3.12 -15.19 46.00
CA ILE A 466 3.18 -15.43 44.55
C ILE A 466 1.98 -16.26 44.06
N ASP A 467 1.50 -17.21 44.85
CA ASP A 467 0.25 -17.94 44.54
C ASP A 467 -0.98 -17.03 44.54
N GLU A 468 -1.08 -16.12 45.51
CA GLU A 468 -2.15 -15.13 45.57
C GLU A 468 -2.11 -14.16 44.39
N LEU A 469 -0.90 -13.70 44.01
CA LEU A 469 -0.72 -12.86 42.83
C LEU A 469 -1.16 -13.58 41.55
N ALA A 470 -0.81 -14.85 41.39
CA ALA A 470 -1.22 -15.66 40.24
C ALA A 470 -2.74 -15.77 40.13
N GLN A 471 -3.43 -15.99 41.26
CA GLN A 471 -4.89 -16.03 41.30
C GLN A 471 -5.51 -14.68 40.92
N LYS A 472 -4.98 -13.56 41.44
CA LYS A 472 -5.47 -12.21 41.12
C LYS A 472 -5.27 -11.83 39.66
N LEU A 473 -4.20 -12.32 39.03
CA LEU A 473 -3.93 -12.14 37.59
C LEU A 473 -4.76 -13.09 36.70
N GLY A 474 -5.64 -13.92 37.27
CA GLY A 474 -6.47 -14.83 36.49
C GLY A 474 -5.68 -15.93 35.76
N VAL A 475 -4.54 -16.34 36.32
CA VAL A 475 -3.75 -17.43 35.75
C VAL A 475 -4.56 -18.73 35.83
N ASP A 476 -4.69 -19.41 34.70
CA ASP A 476 -5.29 -20.74 34.63
C ASP A 476 -4.68 -21.71 35.66
N LYS A 477 -5.54 -22.43 36.38
CA LYS A 477 -5.11 -23.28 37.51
C LYS A 477 -4.22 -24.44 37.07
N ASP A 478 -4.55 -25.08 35.96
CA ASP A 478 -3.80 -26.24 35.45
C ASP A 478 -2.42 -25.82 34.93
N LEU A 479 -2.34 -24.65 34.31
CA LEU A 479 -1.07 -24.04 33.93
C LEU A 479 -0.25 -23.60 35.15
N TRP A 480 -0.88 -23.01 36.18
CA TRP A 480 -0.16 -22.57 37.38
C TRP A 480 0.45 -23.72 38.16
N VAL A 481 -0.23 -24.87 38.26
CA VAL A 481 0.32 -26.10 38.88
C VAL A 481 1.66 -26.49 38.24
N LYS A 482 1.78 -26.37 36.91
CA LYS A 482 3.03 -26.65 36.19
C LYS A 482 4.16 -25.66 36.51
N PHE A 483 3.81 -24.42 36.87
CA PHE A 483 4.79 -23.39 37.23
C PHE A 483 5.14 -23.40 38.72
N LYS A 484 4.29 -23.91 39.61
CA LYS A 484 4.58 -23.98 41.06
C LYS A 484 5.84 -24.77 41.40
N VAL A 485 6.21 -25.75 40.57
CA VAL A 485 7.42 -26.57 40.76
C VAL A 485 8.70 -25.87 40.30
N LYS A 486 8.58 -24.70 39.66
CA LYS A 486 9.72 -23.90 39.20
C LYS A 486 10.31 -23.04 40.33
N PRO A 487 11.59 -22.63 40.21
CA PRO A 487 12.18 -21.65 41.10
C PRO A 487 11.29 -20.41 41.25
N LEU A 488 11.34 -19.80 42.44
CA LEU A 488 10.51 -18.63 42.76
C LEU A 488 10.65 -17.50 41.74
N ARG A 489 11.87 -17.27 41.22
CA ARG A 489 12.11 -16.26 40.20
C ARG A 489 11.39 -16.57 38.89
N GLU A 490 11.49 -17.79 38.37
CA GLU A 490 10.80 -18.20 37.15
C GLU A 490 9.27 -18.09 37.27
N ARG A 491 8.73 -18.34 38.48
CA ARG A 491 7.32 -18.12 38.78
C ARG A 491 6.94 -16.64 38.64
N VAL A 492 7.75 -15.73 39.19
CA VAL A 492 7.54 -14.28 39.10
C VAL A 492 7.64 -13.82 37.65
N ASP A 493 8.68 -14.22 36.92
CA ASP A 493 8.88 -13.84 35.52
C ASP A 493 7.66 -14.25 34.66
N PHE A 494 7.15 -15.47 34.86
CA PHE A 494 5.93 -15.93 34.17
C PHE A 494 4.70 -15.07 34.47
N LEU A 495 4.49 -14.68 35.74
CA LEU A 495 3.34 -13.86 36.12
C LEU A 495 3.39 -12.48 35.47
N VAL A 496 4.57 -11.87 35.41
CA VAL A 496 4.77 -10.55 34.83
C VAL A 496 4.54 -10.57 33.32
N ILE A 497 5.10 -11.55 32.60
CA ILE A 497 4.91 -11.72 31.13
C ILE A 497 3.44 -11.92 30.75
N ARG A 498 2.62 -12.50 31.64
CA ARG A 498 1.20 -12.71 31.34
C ARG A 498 0.38 -11.45 31.58
N SER A 499 0.71 -10.69 32.62
CA SER A 499 0.02 -9.43 32.93
C SER A 499 0.18 -8.37 31.83
N SER A 500 1.32 -8.36 31.12
CA SER A 500 1.61 -7.47 29.98
C SER A 500 0.81 -7.77 28.71
N LYS A 501 0.23 -8.97 28.57
CA LYS A 501 -0.57 -9.38 27.39
C LYS A 501 -2.09 -9.15 27.53
N SER A 502 -2.53 -8.79 28.73
CA SER A 502 -3.94 -8.61 29.11
C SER A 502 -4.33 -7.14 29.37
N LEU A 503 -3.36 -6.23 29.25
CA LEU A 503 -3.52 -4.77 29.12
C LEU A 503 -3.37 -4.41 27.64
#